data_AF-A0A4R1R327-F1
#
_entry.id   AF-A0A4R1R327-F1
#
_cell.length_a   1.000
_cell.length_b   1.000
_cell.length_c   1.000
_cell.angle_alpha   90.00
_cell.angle_beta   90.00
_cell.angle_gamma   90.00
#
_symmetry.space_group_name_H-M   'P 1'
#
loop_
_entity.id
_entity.type
_entity.pdbx_description
1 polymer ?
#
loop_
_entity_poly.entity_id
_entity_poly.type
_entity_poly.pdbx_seq_one_letter_code
_entity_poly.pdbx_strand_id
1 'polypeptide(L)'
;MSQSSLGYIIGGIIPAILLGIYSIIQKYASERGVGPGTLLIFIGIGSILVGLVYSGITRESTLTLPNAGIGLLTGVCWALATTLIQVAMYHFQMPVSKLVPLFNMNTLVAVGLGLVFFQEWSVVNGFRLSIAAVLVVAGGILAANS
;
A
#
# COMPACT_ATOMS: atom_id res chain seq x y z
N MET A 1 -9.43 8.06 24.03
CA MET A 1 -8.22 7.48 23.39
C MET A 1 -7.24 8.62 23.13
N SER A 2 -5.93 8.40 23.26
CA SER A 2 -4.96 9.45 22.89
C SER A 2 -5.02 9.73 21.38
N GLN A 3 -4.70 10.94 20.93
CA GLN A 3 -4.65 11.25 19.48
C GLN A 3 -3.68 10.32 18.74
N SER A 4 -2.59 9.91 19.37
CA SER A 4 -1.65 8.94 18.84
C SER A 4 -2.28 7.56 18.61
N SER A 5 -3.12 7.09 19.54
CA SER A 5 -3.86 5.82 19.40
C SER A 5 -4.82 5.84 18.21
N LEU A 6 -5.48 6.99 17.97
CA LEU A 6 -6.39 7.15 16.83
C LEU A 6 -5.62 7.16 15.50
N GLY A 7 -4.46 7.82 15.46
CA GLY A 7 -3.57 7.82 14.30
C GLY A 7 -3.13 6.40 13.88
N TYR A 8 -2.78 5.54 14.84
CA TYR A 8 -2.43 4.15 14.53
C TYR A 8 -3.60 3.32 13.98
N ILE A 9 -4.84 3.64 14.37
CA ILE A 9 -6.02 2.93 13.87
C ILE A 9 -6.33 3.36 12.44
N ILE A 10 -6.40 4.67 12.20
CA ILE A 10 -6.78 5.25 10.90
C ILE A 10 -5.65 5.08 9.87
N GLY A 11 -4.39 5.21 10.28
CA GLY A 11 -3.22 5.09 9.41
C GLY A 11 -2.60 3.69 9.33
N GLY A 12 -2.97 2.78 10.24
CA GLY A 12 -2.37 1.44 10.32
C GLY A 12 -3.39 0.31 10.18
N ILE A 13 -4.20 0.10 11.21
CA ILE A 13 -5.07 -1.09 11.31
C ILE A 13 -6.14 -1.13 10.21
N ILE A 14 -6.89 -0.02 10.03
CA ILE A 14 -7.96 0.03 9.03
C ILE A 14 -7.39 -0.16 7.61
N PRO A 15 -6.32 0.57 7.19
CA PRO A 15 -5.68 0.34 5.90
C PRO A 15 -5.20 -1.11 5.71
N ALA A 16 -4.61 -1.75 6.72
CA ALA A 16 -4.14 -3.13 6.62
C ALA A 16 -5.28 -4.11 6.29
N ILE A 17 -6.45 -3.93 6.92
CA ILE A 17 -7.64 -4.75 6.64
C ILE A 17 -8.14 -4.51 5.20
N LEU A 18 -8.27 -3.23 4.81
CA LEU A 18 -8.75 -2.86 3.49
C LEU A 18 -7.83 -3.35 2.37
N LEU A 19 -6.51 -3.25 2.55
CA LEU A 19 -5.51 -3.77 1.60
C LEU A 19 -5.53 -5.30 1.51
N GLY A 20 -5.80 -5.99 2.62
CA GLY A 20 -6.04 -7.44 2.63
C GLY A 20 -7.26 -7.83 1.80
N ILE A 21 -8.41 -7.18 2.03
CA ILE A 21 -9.64 -7.39 1.26
C ILE A 21 -9.42 -7.07 -0.22
N TYR A 22 -8.78 -5.95 -0.51
CA TYR A 22 -8.39 -5.54 -1.86
C TYR A 22 -7.58 -6.62 -2.59
N SER A 23 -6.61 -7.24 -1.92
CA SER A 23 -5.78 -8.29 -2.52
C SER A 23 -6.59 -9.53 -2.92
N ILE A 24 -7.64 -9.86 -2.16
CA ILE A 24 -8.56 -10.97 -2.49
C ILE A 24 -9.45 -10.60 -3.68
N ILE A 25 -10.01 -9.39 -3.70
CA ILE A 25 -10.82 -8.90 -4.83
C ILE A 25 -9.97 -8.88 -6.12
N GLN A 26 -8.71 -8.45 -6.01
CA GLN A 26 -7.75 -8.44 -7.11
C GLN A 26 -7.48 -9.85 -7.67
N LYS A 27 -7.28 -10.84 -6.80
CA LYS A 27 -7.13 -12.24 -7.23
C LYS A 27 -8.37 -12.77 -7.91
N TYR A 28 -9.54 -12.52 -7.32
CA TYR A 28 -10.81 -12.93 -7.88
C TYR A 28 -11.04 -12.34 -9.27
N ALA A 29 -10.69 -11.06 -9.46
CA ALA A 29 -10.72 -10.43 -10.78
C ALA A 29 -9.76 -11.13 -11.76
N SER A 30 -8.56 -11.51 -11.31
CA SER A 30 -7.58 -12.26 -12.13
C SER A 30 -8.14 -13.59 -12.60
N GLU A 31 -8.75 -14.37 -11.71
CA GLU A 31 -9.35 -15.67 -12.01
C GLU A 31 -10.53 -15.56 -12.99
N ARG A 32 -11.20 -14.41 -13.01
CA ARG A 32 -12.26 -14.07 -13.96
C ARG A 32 -11.77 -13.54 -15.29
N GLY A 33 -10.46 -13.51 -15.53
CA GLY A 33 -9.90 -13.02 -16.77
C GLY A 33 -9.82 -11.49 -16.89
N VAL A 34 -9.99 -10.75 -15.78
CA VAL A 34 -9.79 -9.29 -15.78
C VAL A 34 -8.30 -8.98 -15.86
N GLY A 35 -7.87 -8.51 -17.04
CA GLY A 35 -6.48 -8.16 -17.29
C GLY A 35 -5.98 -6.96 -16.45
N PRO A 36 -4.65 -6.82 -16.27
CA PRO A 36 -4.06 -5.77 -15.44
C PRO A 36 -4.47 -4.35 -15.80
N GLY A 37 -4.51 -4.02 -17.10
CA GLY A 37 -4.90 -2.69 -17.57
C GLY A 37 -6.35 -2.35 -17.25
N THR A 38 -7.28 -3.28 -17.52
CA THR A 38 -8.71 -3.09 -17.19
C THR A 38 -8.90 -2.89 -15.70
N LEU A 39 -8.28 -3.73 -14.87
CA LEU A 39 -8.38 -3.60 -13.42
C LEU A 39 -7.87 -2.22 -12.96
N LEU A 40 -6.70 -1.79 -13.47
CA LEU A 40 -6.11 -0.51 -13.09
C LEU A 40 -6.99 0.69 -13.46
N ILE A 41 -7.62 0.68 -14.65
CA ILE A 41 -8.53 1.74 -15.08
C ILE A 41 -9.69 1.88 -14.07
N PHE A 42 -10.35 0.78 -13.71
CA PHE A 42 -11.47 0.83 -12.79
C PHE A 42 -11.06 1.20 -11.35
N ILE A 43 -9.87 0.78 -10.89
CA ILE A 43 -9.37 1.25 -9.60
C ILE A 43 -9.04 2.76 -9.66
N GLY A 44 -8.51 3.25 -10.77
CA GLY A 44 -8.30 4.68 -10.99
C GLY A 44 -9.60 5.48 -10.88
N ILE A 45 -10.68 5.01 -11.51
CA ILE A 45 -12.02 5.61 -11.39
C ILE A 45 -12.48 5.60 -9.92
N GLY A 46 -12.35 4.46 -9.23
CA GLY A 46 -12.71 4.35 -7.81
C GLY A 46 -11.92 5.34 -6.93
N SER A 47 -10.62 5.51 -7.20
CA SER A 47 -9.74 6.42 -6.47
C SER A 47 -10.13 7.89 -6.69
N ILE A 48 -10.50 8.26 -7.92
CA ILE A 48 -11.02 9.60 -8.24
C ILE A 48 -12.32 9.85 -7.46
N LEU A 49 -13.25 8.89 -7.44
CA LEU A 49 -14.51 9.05 -6.73
C LEU A 49 -14.31 9.23 -5.22
N VAL A 50 -13.45 8.42 -4.60
CA VAL A 50 -13.13 8.55 -3.17
C VAL A 50 -12.49 9.91 -2.88
N GLY A 51 -11.56 10.36 -3.73
CA GLY A 51 -10.95 11.69 -3.63
C GLY A 51 -11.96 12.83 -3.71
N LEU A 52 -12.86 12.79 -4.70
CA LEU A 52 -13.92 13.79 -4.88
C LEU A 52 -14.87 13.86 -3.67
N VAL A 53 -15.29 12.70 -3.14
CA VAL A 53 -16.13 12.64 -1.94
C VAL A 53 -15.40 13.24 -0.74
N TYR A 54 -14.15 12.86 -0.52
CA TYR A 54 -13.35 13.36 0.60
C TYR A 54 -13.13 14.88 0.50
N SER A 55 -12.74 15.38 -0.67
CA SER A 55 -12.58 16.83 -0.92
C SER A 55 -13.89 17.60 -0.73
N GLY A 56 -15.03 17.03 -1.13
CA GLY A 56 -16.34 17.63 -0.93
C GLY A 56 -16.75 17.76 0.55
N ILE A 57 -16.36 16.77 1.38
CA ILE A 57 -16.67 16.75 2.82
C ILE A 57 -15.76 17.70 3.59
N THR A 58 -14.44 17.62 3.37
CA THR A 58 -13.45 18.36 4.15
C THR A 58 -13.28 19.80 3.70
N ARG A 59 -13.56 20.09 2.42
CA ARG A 59 -13.34 21.39 1.79
C ARG A 59 -11.89 21.91 1.91
N GLU A 60 -10.95 21.01 2.14
CA GLU A 60 -9.53 21.33 2.16
C GLU A 60 -9.06 21.56 0.71
N SER A 61 -8.83 22.83 0.34
CA SER A 61 -8.31 23.18 -0.98
C SER A 61 -6.81 23.43 -0.91
N THR A 62 -6.02 22.41 -1.27
CA THR A 62 -4.56 22.49 -1.38
C THR A 62 -4.07 22.31 -2.82
N LEU A 63 -4.97 22.47 -3.80
CA LEU A 63 -4.67 22.23 -5.21
C LEU A 63 -3.75 23.32 -5.76
N THR A 64 -2.46 22.98 -5.84
CA THR A 64 -1.42 23.76 -6.52
C THR A 64 -0.71 22.86 -7.52
N LEU A 65 -0.07 23.43 -8.53
CA LEU A 65 0.65 22.64 -9.54
C LEU A 65 1.73 21.72 -8.93
N PRO A 66 2.56 22.17 -7.97
CA PRO A 66 3.50 21.28 -7.27
C PRO A 66 2.81 20.12 -6.52
N ASN A 67 1.72 20.42 -5.80
CA ASN A 67 0.99 19.39 -5.04
C ASN A 67 0.32 18.38 -5.95
N ALA A 68 -0.20 18.82 -7.09
CA ALA A 68 -0.75 17.94 -8.12
C ALA A 68 0.33 17.02 -8.70
N GLY A 69 1.55 17.52 -8.92
CA GLY A 69 2.69 16.71 -9.37
C GLY A 69 3.06 15.60 -8.38
N ILE A 70 3.09 15.91 -7.08
CA ILE A 70 3.35 14.92 -6.01
C ILE A 70 2.24 13.87 -5.94
N GLY A 71 0.98 14.31 -6.01
CA GLY A 71 -0.17 13.40 -6.04
C GLY A 71 -0.13 12.46 -7.25
N LEU A 72 0.20 12.98 -8.43
CA LEU A 72 0.34 12.20 -9.65
C LEU A 72 1.46 11.16 -9.53
N LEU A 73 2.64 11.56 -9.06
CA LEU A 73 3.76 10.64 -8.85
C LEU A 73 3.41 9.51 -7.87
N THR A 74 2.72 9.85 -6.78
CA THR A 74 2.21 8.88 -5.80
C THR A 74 1.27 7.88 -6.46
N GLY A 75 0.32 8.37 -7.27
CA GLY A 75 -0.61 7.54 -8.04
C GLY A 75 0.11 6.63 -9.04
N VAL A 76 1.13 7.13 -9.74
CA VAL A 76 1.95 6.35 -10.70
C VAL A 76 2.69 5.22 -9.98
N CYS A 77 3.37 5.49 -8.86
CA CYS A 77 4.06 4.46 -8.08
C CYS A 77 3.10 3.36 -7.61
N TRP A 78 1.94 3.75 -7.06
CA TRP A 78 0.93 2.82 -6.60
C TRP A 78 0.32 1.99 -7.75
N ALA A 79 0.02 2.64 -8.88
CA ALA A 79 -0.54 2.01 -10.06
C ALA A 79 0.41 0.98 -10.67
N LEU A 80 1.71 1.30 -10.75
CA LEU A 80 2.74 0.39 -11.25
C LEU A 80 2.87 -0.83 -10.35
N ALA A 81 2.97 -0.64 -9.03
CA ALA A 81 3.06 -1.74 -8.08
C ALA A 81 1.84 -2.67 -8.17
N THR A 82 0.64 -2.10 -8.15
CA THR A 82 -0.63 -2.81 -8.32
C THR A 82 -0.68 -3.61 -9.62
N THR A 83 -0.21 -3.02 -10.71
CA THR A 83 -0.16 -3.66 -12.03
C THR A 83 0.78 -4.86 -12.03
N LEU A 84 1.96 -4.73 -11.44
CA LEU A 84 2.93 -5.83 -11.35
C LEU A 84 2.41 -6.99 -10.50
N ILE A 85 1.72 -6.69 -9.39
CA ILE A 85 1.03 -7.70 -8.57
C ILE A 85 -0.04 -8.42 -9.42
N GLN A 86 -0.85 -7.65 -10.15
CA GLN A 86 -1.88 -8.21 -11.01
C GLN A 86 -1.30 -9.05 -12.16
N VAL A 87 -0.17 -8.65 -12.74
CA VAL A 87 0.57 -9.43 -13.73
C VAL A 87 1.02 -10.77 -13.13
N ALA A 88 1.57 -10.77 -11.91
CA ALA A 88 1.95 -11.98 -11.20
C ALA A 88 0.75 -12.93 -10.97
N MET A 89 -0.42 -12.39 -10.60
CA MET A 89 -1.62 -13.20 -10.40
C MET A 89 -2.24 -13.69 -11.71
N TYR A 90 -2.27 -12.85 -12.75
CA TYR A 90 -2.95 -13.12 -14.01
C TYR A 90 -2.12 -14.00 -14.95
N HIS A 91 -0.83 -13.68 -15.15
CA HIS A 91 0.03 -14.41 -16.09
C HIS A 91 0.76 -15.57 -15.43
N PHE A 92 1.20 -15.40 -14.18
CA PHE A 92 1.99 -16.41 -13.47
C PHE A 92 1.17 -17.25 -12.48
N GLN A 93 -0.14 -16.99 -12.36
CA GLN A 93 -1.08 -17.74 -11.52
C GLN A 93 -0.62 -17.84 -10.05
N MET A 94 0.14 -16.84 -9.58
CA MET A 94 0.73 -16.87 -8.24
C MET A 94 -0.36 -16.85 -7.16
N PRO A 95 -0.18 -17.61 -6.06
CA PRO A 95 -1.08 -17.56 -4.91
C PRO A 95 -0.96 -16.22 -4.17
N VAL A 96 -2.10 -15.65 -3.79
CA VAL A 96 -2.17 -14.39 -3.00
C VAL A 96 -1.48 -14.55 -1.65
N SER A 97 -1.62 -15.72 -1.03
CA SER A 97 -1.01 -16.04 0.26
C SER A 97 0.51 -15.94 0.26
N LYS A 98 1.16 -16.13 -0.91
CA LYS A 98 2.61 -15.94 -1.08
C LYS A 98 2.96 -14.50 -1.44
N LEU A 99 2.16 -13.88 -2.31
CA LEU A 99 2.43 -12.52 -2.80
C LEU A 99 2.23 -11.46 -1.71
N VAL A 100 1.16 -11.55 -0.92
CA VAL A 100 0.79 -10.53 0.09
C VAL A 100 1.90 -10.30 1.11
N PRO A 101 2.46 -11.34 1.77
CA PRO A 101 3.59 -11.15 2.68
C PRO A 101 4.82 -10.56 1.98
N LEU A 102 5.07 -10.95 0.73
CA LEU A 102 6.24 -10.50 -0.03
C LEU A 102 6.15 -9.00 -0.38
N PHE A 103 5.05 -8.54 -0.98
CA PHE A 103 4.95 -7.12 -1.35
C PHE A 103 4.70 -6.23 -0.13
N ASN A 104 4.14 -6.73 0.98
CA ASN A 104 4.04 -5.98 2.23
C ASN A 104 5.37 -5.75 2.94
N MET A 105 6.45 -6.42 2.50
CA MET A 105 7.82 -6.02 2.86
C MET A 105 8.18 -4.61 2.34
N ASN A 106 7.34 -3.99 1.50
CA ASN A 106 7.40 -2.55 1.22
C ASN A 106 7.42 -1.70 2.50
N THR A 107 6.91 -2.22 3.63
CA THR A 107 7.00 -1.60 4.95
C THR A 107 8.45 -1.31 5.32
N LEU A 108 9.38 -2.20 5.00
CA LEU A 108 10.81 -2.02 5.27
C LEU A 108 11.41 -0.91 4.42
N VAL A 109 10.99 -0.82 3.16
CA VAL A 109 11.41 0.26 2.25
C VAL A 109 10.87 1.58 2.76
N ALA A 110 9.58 1.67 3.07
CA ALA A 110 8.95 2.88 3.60
C ALA A 110 9.58 3.34 4.91
N VAL A 111 9.83 2.42 5.86
CA VAL A 111 10.53 2.72 7.12
C VAL A 111 11.95 3.20 6.83
N GLY A 112 12.72 2.50 6.00
CA GLY A 112 14.10 2.90 5.68
C GLY A 112 14.17 4.29 5.04
N LEU A 113 13.29 4.56 4.09
CA LEU A 113 13.19 5.88 3.46
C LEU A 113 12.71 6.94 4.45
N GLY A 114 11.76 6.63 5.34
CA GLY A 114 11.28 7.56 6.37
C GLY A 114 12.37 7.96 7.36
N LEU A 115 13.15 6.99 7.83
CA LEU A 115 14.32 7.24 8.68
C LEU A 115 15.33 8.18 8.02
N VAL A 116 15.59 8.02 6.72
CA VAL A 116 16.59 8.82 6.00
C VAL A 116 16.06 10.19 5.60
N PHE A 117 14.93 10.25 4.89
CA PHE A 117 14.40 11.50 4.31
C PHE A 117 13.75 12.40 5.35
N PHE A 118 13.03 11.83 6.32
CA PHE A 118 12.37 12.61 7.38
C PHE A 118 13.18 12.67 8.68
N GLN A 119 14.38 12.10 8.68
CA GLN A 119 15.28 12.05 9.83
C GLN A 119 14.62 11.43 11.08
N GLU A 120 13.71 10.47 10.88
CA GLU A 120 12.95 9.85 11.98
C GLU A 120 13.82 8.98 12.90
N TRP A 121 15.09 8.76 12.56
CA TRP A 121 16.05 8.00 13.37
C TRP A 121 16.22 8.56 14.79
N SER A 122 15.97 9.85 15.02
CA SER A 122 16.06 10.47 16.34
C SER A 122 14.81 10.29 17.20
N VAL A 123 13.67 9.92 16.61
CA VAL A 123 12.38 9.78 17.31
C VAL A 123 11.96 8.33 17.51
N VAL A 124 12.58 7.39 16.80
CA VAL A 124 12.29 5.95 16.93
C VAL A 124 13.31 5.22 17.80
N ASN A 125 12.89 4.09 18.38
CA ASN A 125 13.84 3.18 19.02
C ASN A 125 14.46 2.26 17.96
N GLY A 126 15.70 2.56 17.55
CA GLY A 126 16.41 1.82 16.50
C GLY A 126 16.56 0.32 16.77
N PHE A 127 16.76 -0.09 18.02
CA PHE A 127 16.88 -1.51 18.39
C PHE A 127 15.56 -2.27 18.18
N ARG A 128 14.45 -1.75 18.71
CA ARG A 128 13.12 -2.35 18.53
C ARG A 128 12.72 -2.39 17.05
N LEU A 129 13.02 -1.32 16.31
CA LEU A 129 12.72 -1.24 14.89
C LEU A 129 13.54 -2.26 14.07
N SER A 130 14.81 -2.47 14.43
CA SER A 130 15.65 -3.49 13.80
C SER A 130 15.13 -4.91 14.03
N ILE A 131 14.69 -5.22 15.26
CA ILE A 131 14.05 -6.51 15.56
C ILE A 131 12.76 -6.67 14.73
N ALA A 132 11.92 -5.64 14.70
CA ALA A 132 10.69 -5.67 13.91
C ALA A 132 11.00 -5.91 12.41
N ALA A 133 12.03 -5.26 11.88
CA ALA A 133 12.46 -5.45 10.49
C ALA A 133 12.87 -6.90 10.21
N VAL A 134 13.68 -7.51 11.08
CA VAL A 134 14.09 -8.92 10.95
C VAL A 134 12.88 -9.85 10.98
N LEU A 135 11.91 -9.61 11.87
CA LEU A 135 10.69 -10.42 11.96
C LEU A 135 9.83 -10.31 10.70
N VAL A 136 9.72 -9.11 10.11
CA VAL A 136 8.98 -8.90 8.85
C VAL A 136 9.66 -9.65 7.70
N VAL A 137 10.99 -9.56 7.58
CA VAL A 137 11.74 -10.32 6.56
C VAL A 137 11.56 -11.81 6.73
N ALA A 138 11.75 -12.33 7.95
CA ALA A 138 11.61 -13.75 8.24
C ALA A 138 10.20 -14.26 7.93
N GLY A 139 9.16 -13.52 8.33
CA GLY A 139 7.77 -13.86 8.03
C GLY A 139 7.46 -13.83 6.54
N GLY A 140 7.96 -12.84 5.80
CA GLY A 140 7.82 -12.74 4.35
C GLY A 140 8.46 -13.91 3.61
N ILE A 141 9.70 -14.27 3.98
CA ILE A 141 10.43 -15.40 3.39
C ILE A 141 9.74 -16.73 3.71
N LEU A 142 9.29 -16.92 4.95
CA LEU A 142 8.59 -18.15 5.36
C LEU A 142 7.32 -18.36 4.52
N ALA A 143 6.52 -17.30 4.34
CA ALA A 143 5.28 -17.37 3.57
C ALA A 143 5.53 -17.51 2.05
N ALA A 144 6.61 -16.97 1.52
CA ALA A 144 6.98 -17.18 0.12
C ALA A 144 7.32 -18.67 -0.17
N ASN A 145 7.93 -19.35 0.80
CA ASN A 145 8.41 -20.72 0.70
C ASN A 145 7.42 -21.81 1.17
N SER A 146 6.26 -21.44 1.74
CA SER A 146 5.19 -22.39 2.10
C SER A 146 4.44 -22.89 0.88
#